data_AF-A0A2G6MY48-F1
#
_entry.id   AF-A0A2G6MY48-F1
#
_cell.length_a   1.000
_cell.length_b   1.000
_cell.length_c   1.000
_cell.angle_alpha   90.00
_cell.angle_beta   90.00
_cell.angle_gamma   90.00
#
_symmetry.space_group_name_H-M   'P 1'
#
loop_
_entity.id
_entity.type
_entity.pdbx_description
1 polymer ?
#
loop_
_entity_poly.entity_id
_entity_poly.type
_entity_poly.pdbx_seq_one_letter_code
_entity_poly.pdbx_strand_id
1 'polypeptide(L)'
;FRLPKLLRGESKDFNRATAESALRFAEDQVFQPERDEFDFLMNRRLLADMGIRFWCFRSQTPVTRDPERMTTMVEKLVRVGVLTPEEGRFLAGDIFNREFRKIGDDWTKRPITLTLAGIQTGVEDLRAGSQKRDLLREAAALIDLREALVAEEDRINESRLALARQYLDQPSDRTSEEPS
;
A
#
# COMPACT_ATOMS: atom_id res chain seq x y z
N PHE A 1 -50.41 11.87 15.18
CA PHE A 1 -48.98 11.51 15.19
C PHE A 1 -48.19 12.51 16.00
N ARG A 2 -47.20 12.07 16.80
CA ARG A 2 -46.33 12.92 17.65
C ARG A 2 -45.29 13.69 16.81
N LEU A 3 -45.72 14.24 15.68
CA LEU A 3 -44.86 14.92 14.73
C LEU A 3 -44.52 16.34 15.22
N PRO A 4 -43.24 16.73 15.21
CA PRO A 4 -42.83 18.10 15.45
C PRO A 4 -43.59 19.08 14.55
N LYS A 5 -43.87 20.29 15.08
CA LYS A 5 -44.60 21.35 14.36
C LYS A 5 -43.94 21.73 13.03
N LEU A 6 -42.61 21.63 12.97
CA LEU A 6 -41.81 21.81 11.76
C LEU A 6 -42.29 20.91 10.62
N LEU A 7 -42.47 19.60 10.86
CA LEU A 7 -42.86 18.64 9.83
C LEU A 7 -44.33 18.79 9.41
N ARG A 8 -45.13 19.50 10.21
CA ARG A 8 -46.51 19.85 9.90
C ARG A 8 -46.66 21.17 9.15
N GLY A 9 -45.56 21.92 8.94
CA GLY A 9 -45.59 23.23 8.30
C GLY A 9 -46.23 24.34 9.15
N GLU A 10 -46.40 24.12 10.46
CA GLU A 10 -47.07 25.05 11.38
C GLU A 10 -46.19 26.24 11.80
N SER A 11 -44.91 26.24 11.46
CA SER A 11 -43.98 27.33 11.77
C SER A 11 -42.89 27.41 10.70
N LYS A 12 -42.42 28.63 10.42
CA LYS A 12 -41.52 28.94 9.30
C LYS A 12 -40.11 29.40 9.74
N ASP A 13 -39.91 29.62 11.04
CA ASP A 13 -38.68 30.20 11.58
C ASP A 13 -37.89 29.15 12.37
N PHE A 14 -37.06 28.37 11.66
CA PHE A 14 -36.20 27.36 12.30
C PHE A 14 -34.77 27.42 11.76
N ASN A 15 -33.81 27.25 12.67
CA ASN A 15 -32.41 27.02 12.32
C ASN A 15 -32.21 25.58 11.83
N ARG A 16 -31.21 25.33 10.98
CA ARG A 16 -30.84 24.00 10.47
C ARG A 16 -30.64 23.00 11.60
N ALA A 17 -29.93 23.38 12.67
CA ALA A 17 -29.68 22.49 13.81
C ALA A 17 -30.98 22.05 14.50
N THR A 18 -31.95 22.97 14.63
CA THR A 18 -33.27 22.68 15.20
C THR A 18 -34.09 21.78 14.27
N ALA A 19 -33.97 22.00 12.96
CA ALA A 19 -34.64 21.18 11.95
C ALA A 19 -34.12 19.74 11.93
N GLU A 20 -32.79 19.56 11.94
CA GLU A 20 -32.16 18.24 12.03
C GLU A 20 -32.54 17.52 13.33
N SER A 21 -32.57 18.24 14.46
CA SER A 21 -32.98 17.66 15.75
C SER A 21 -34.44 17.23 15.75
N ALA A 22 -35.33 18.03 15.17
CA ALA A 22 -36.75 17.71 15.04
C ALA A 22 -36.97 16.51 14.09
N LEU A 23 -36.27 16.46 12.97
CA LEU A 23 -36.29 15.31 12.05
C LEU A 23 -35.85 14.03 12.76
N ARG A 24 -34.70 14.06 13.46
CA ARG A 24 -34.20 12.91 14.21
C ARG A 24 -35.17 12.46 15.30
N PHE A 25 -35.76 13.39 16.05
CA PHE A 25 -36.76 13.06 17.05
C PHE A 25 -38.01 12.42 16.45
N ALA A 26 -38.51 12.93 15.32
CA ALA A 26 -39.64 12.35 14.61
C ALA A 26 -39.31 10.94 14.07
N GLU A 27 -38.08 10.77 13.58
CA GLU A 27 -37.57 9.49 13.10
C GLU A 27 -37.60 8.44 14.22
N ASP A 28 -36.97 8.73 15.35
CA ASP A 28 -36.84 7.79 16.47
C ASP A 28 -38.19 7.49 17.14
N GLN A 29 -39.11 8.46 17.22
CA GLN A 29 -40.35 8.34 18.00
C GLN A 29 -41.59 7.98 17.19
N VAL A 30 -41.60 8.23 15.88
CA VAL A 30 -42.77 8.05 15.03
C VAL A 30 -42.44 7.14 13.87
N PHE A 31 -41.45 7.47 13.06
CA PHE A 31 -41.23 6.74 11.80
C PHE A 31 -40.57 5.37 11.99
N GLN A 32 -39.63 5.21 12.92
CA GLN A 32 -39.01 3.92 13.25
C GLN A 32 -40.07 2.91 13.74
N PRO A 33 -40.88 3.22 14.78
CA PRO A 33 -41.89 2.29 15.27
C PRO A 33 -42.94 1.91 14.22
N GLU A 34 -43.45 2.90 13.47
CA GLU A 34 -44.44 2.65 12.41
C GLU A 34 -43.88 1.77 11.28
N ARG A 35 -42.58 1.95 10.95
CA ARG A 35 -41.90 1.07 9.99
C ARG A 35 -41.72 -0.34 10.52
N ASP A 36 -41.35 -0.51 11.79
CA ASP A 36 -41.21 -1.84 12.38
C ASP A 36 -42.56 -2.58 12.43
N GLU A 37 -43.66 -1.87 12.71
CA GLU A 37 -45.01 -2.43 12.64
C GLU A 37 -45.41 -2.81 11.21
N PHE A 38 -45.09 -1.96 10.22
CA PHE A 38 -45.31 -2.25 8.81
C PHE A 38 -44.51 -3.48 8.35
N ASP A 39 -43.22 -3.54 8.70
CA ASP A 39 -42.35 -4.68 8.40
C ASP A 39 -42.89 -5.96 9.04
N PHE A 40 -43.36 -5.88 10.29
CA PHE A 40 -44.00 -7.01 10.96
C PHE A 40 -45.23 -7.49 10.21
N LEU A 41 -46.12 -6.58 9.79
CA LEU A 41 -47.32 -6.92 9.02
C LEU A 41 -46.96 -7.59 7.69
N MET A 42 -45.98 -7.05 6.97
CA MET A 42 -45.51 -7.60 5.70
C MET A 42 -44.95 -9.00 5.85
N ASN A 43 -44.12 -9.23 6.87
CA ASN A 43 -43.51 -10.54 7.13
C ASN A 43 -44.52 -11.56 7.66
N ARG A 44 -45.38 -11.15 8.59
CA ARG A 44 -46.28 -12.07 9.30
C ARG A 44 -47.51 -12.44 8.50
N ARG A 45 -47.99 -11.54 7.66
CA ARG A 45 -49.21 -11.73 6.87
C ARG A 45 -48.90 -11.95 5.41
N LEU A 46 -48.31 -10.96 4.74
CA LEU A 46 -48.14 -10.99 3.29
C LEU A 46 -47.17 -12.10 2.83
N LEU A 47 -45.94 -12.13 3.37
CA LEU A 47 -44.96 -13.16 2.99
C LEU A 47 -45.39 -14.56 3.43
N ALA A 48 -46.01 -14.66 4.61
CA ALA A 48 -46.52 -15.92 5.14
C ALA A 48 -47.65 -16.49 4.25
N ASP A 49 -48.61 -15.66 3.83
CA ASP A 49 -49.72 -16.06 2.94
C ASP A 49 -49.20 -16.47 1.55
N MET A 50 -48.09 -15.88 1.07
CA MET A 50 -47.41 -16.27 -0.16
C MET A 50 -46.51 -17.51 -0.01
N GLY A 51 -46.41 -18.10 1.19
CA GLY A 51 -45.57 -19.27 1.45
C GLY A 51 -44.06 -19.01 1.48
N ILE A 52 -43.64 -17.74 1.54
CA ILE A 52 -42.24 -17.34 1.56
C ILE A 52 -41.72 -17.42 3.00
N ARG A 53 -40.84 -18.39 3.28
CA ARG A 53 -40.33 -18.67 4.65
C ARG A 53 -38.90 -18.22 4.94
N PHE A 54 -38.07 -18.07 3.90
CA PHE A 54 -36.64 -17.82 4.06
C PHE A 54 -36.23 -16.37 3.77
N TRP A 55 -37.21 -15.48 3.55
CA TRP A 55 -36.98 -14.08 3.23
C TRP A 55 -37.68 -13.19 4.24
N CYS A 56 -37.01 -12.12 4.64
CA CYS A 56 -37.54 -11.11 5.55
C CYS A 56 -37.57 -9.76 4.81
N PHE A 57 -38.74 -9.15 4.74
CA PHE A 57 -38.92 -7.79 4.30
C PHE A 57 -38.45 -6.83 5.40
N ARG A 58 -37.65 -5.83 5.02
CA ARG A 58 -37.22 -4.75 5.90
C ARG A 58 -37.33 -3.43 5.15
N SER A 59 -38.09 -2.49 5.70
CA SER A 59 -38.15 -1.13 5.18
C SER A 59 -36.85 -0.41 5.51
N GLN A 60 -36.33 0.31 4.53
CA GLN A 60 -35.10 1.08 4.70
C GLN A 60 -35.44 2.42 5.37
N THR A 61 -34.62 2.81 6.34
CA THR A 61 -34.69 4.15 6.92
C THR A 61 -34.27 5.16 5.83
N PRO A 62 -34.92 6.34 5.74
CA PRO A 62 -34.41 7.39 4.87
C PRO A 62 -32.97 7.65 5.30
N VAL A 63 -32.03 7.32 4.43
CA VAL A 63 -30.64 7.57 4.74
C VAL A 63 -30.48 9.08 4.64
N THR A 64 -30.64 9.78 5.77
CA THR A 64 -30.09 11.12 5.96
C THR A 64 -28.58 10.95 6.00
N ARG A 65 -28.03 10.55 4.85
CA ARG A 65 -26.60 10.52 4.54
C ARG A 65 -26.21 11.97 4.50
N ASP A 66 -25.76 12.49 5.63
CA ASP A 66 -25.05 13.75 5.66
C ASP A 66 -23.71 13.52 4.94
N PRO A 67 -23.51 14.05 3.72
CA PRO A 67 -22.30 13.80 2.95
C PRO A 67 -21.05 14.30 3.68
N GLU A 68 -21.20 15.32 4.53
CA GLU A 68 -20.11 15.86 5.33
C GLU A 68 -19.66 14.85 6.39
N ARG A 69 -20.60 14.26 7.15
CA ARG A 69 -20.27 13.23 8.15
C ARG A 69 -19.65 12.00 7.53
N MET A 70 -20.16 11.56 6.37
CA MET A 70 -19.60 10.42 5.64
C MET A 70 -18.15 10.71 5.22
N THR A 71 -17.88 11.90 4.68
CA THR A 71 -16.54 12.33 4.28
C THR A 71 -15.59 12.35 5.47
N THR A 72 -16.02 12.93 6.61
CA THR A 72 -15.23 12.93 7.85
C THR A 72 -14.95 11.51 8.37
N MET A 73 -15.93 10.60 8.28
CA MET A 73 -15.77 9.21 8.72
C MET A 73 -14.76 8.47 7.83
N VAL A 74 -14.88 8.63 6.50
CA VAL A 74 -13.94 8.06 5.53
C VAL A 74 -12.53 8.62 5.75
N GLU A 75 -12.38 9.93 5.94
CA GLU A 75 -11.09 10.55 6.22
C GLU A 75 -10.43 9.97 7.48
N LYS A 76 -11.19 9.78 8.57
CA LYS A 76 -10.70 9.13 9.79
C LYS A 76 -10.26 7.70 9.52
N LEU A 77 -11.06 6.91 8.80
CA LEU A 77 -10.74 5.51 8.49
C LEU A 77 -9.50 5.36 7.60
N VAL A 78 -9.32 6.26 6.62
CA VAL A 78 -8.11 6.34 5.80
C VAL A 78 -6.90 6.71 6.65
N ARG A 79 -7.04 7.67 7.58
CA ARG A 79 -5.94 8.12 8.46
C ARG A 79 -5.46 7.04 9.42
N VAL A 80 -6.35 6.22 9.96
CA VAL A 80 -5.99 5.07 10.81
C VAL A 80 -5.40 3.93 9.97
N GLY A 81 -5.54 3.97 8.65
CA GLY A 81 -5.00 2.95 7.75
C GLY A 81 -5.67 1.60 7.89
N VAL A 82 -6.94 1.58 8.32
CA VAL A 82 -7.76 0.35 8.41
C VAL A 82 -8.49 0.09 7.10
N LEU A 83 -8.83 1.15 6.37
CA LEU A 83 -9.61 1.06 5.14
C LEU A 83 -8.78 0.48 4.00
N THR A 84 -9.25 -0.64 3.44
CA THR A 84 -8.68 -1.19 2.21
C THR A 84 -9.17 -0.41 0.99
N PRO A 85 -8.39 -0.35 -0.11
CA PRO A 85 -8.86 0.23 -1.37
C PRO A 85 -10.18 -0.37 -1.88
N GLU A 86 -10.43 -1.65 -1.63
CA GLU A 86 -11.69 -2.31 -2.00
C GLU A 86 -12.90 -1.79 -1.21
N GLU A 87 -12.77 -1.66 0.11
CA GLU A 87 -13.81 -1.08 0.97
C GLU A 87 -14.01 0.41 0.68
N GLY A 88 -12.92 1.14 0.44
CA GLY A 88 -12.96 2.53 0.00
C GLY A 88 -13.73 2.71 -1.31
N ARG A 89 -13.57 1.79 -2.27
CA ARG A 89 -14.37 1.78 -3.51
C ARG A 89 -15.85 1.55 -3.24
N PHE A 90 -16.20 0.67 -2.30
CA PHE A 90 -17.60 0.43 -1.93
C PHE A 90 -18.23 1.68 -1.31
N LEU A 91 -17.54 2.31 -0.35
CA LEU A 91 -17.98 3.57 0.27
C LEU A 91 -18.07 4.72 -0.75
N ALA A 92 -17.10 4.82 -1.66
CA ALA A 92 -17.13 5.79 -2.73
C ALA A 92 -18.32 5.55 -3.68
N GLY A 93 -18.64 4.29 -3.99
CA GLY A 93 -19.78 3.96 -4.83
C GLY A 93 -21.11 4.41 -4.22
N ASP A 94 -21.21 4.28 -2.90
CA ASP A 94 -22.35 4.79 -2.12
C ASP A 94 -22.43 6.32 -2.12
N ILE A 95 -21.28 7.01 -1.97
CA ILE A 95 -21.21 8.49 -2.00
C ILE A 95 -21.57 9.05 -3.38
N PHE A 96 -21.00 8.47 -4.45
CA PHE A 96 -21.18 8.96 -5.82
C PHE A 96 -22.39 8.37 -6.52
N ASN A 97 -23.17 7.52 -5.83
CA ASN A 97 -24.29 6.77 -6.38
C ASN A 97 -23.96 6.10 -7.73
N ARG A 98 -22.75 5.54 -7.82
CA ARG A 98 -22.22 4.94 -9.05
C ARG A 98 -21.38 3.73 -8.72
N GLU A 99 -21.59 2.65 -9.46
CA GLU A 99 -20.72 1.49 -9.35
C GLU A 99 -19.35 1.74 -10.01
N PHE A 100 -18.29 1.51 -9.25
CA PHE A 100 -16.92 1.51 -9.77
C PHE A 100 -16.50 0.10 -10.18
N ARG A 101 -15.69 -0.01 -11.25
CA ARG A 101 -15.13 -1.30 -11.70
C ARG A 101 -14.37 -1.98 -10.55
N LYS A 102 -14.59 -3.29 -10.36
CA LYS A 102 -13.86 -4.10 -9.39
C LYS A 102 -12.42 -4.34 -9.88
N ILE A 103 -11.45 -4.08 -9.02
CA ILE A 103 -10.03 -4.40 -9.26
C ILE A 103 -9.72 -5.63 -8.39
N GLY A 104 -9.51 -6.78 -9.02
CA GLY A 104 -9.37 -8.07 -8.34
C GLY A 104 -7.97 -8.38 -7.80
N ASP A 105 -7.07 -7.40 -7.82
CA ASP A 105 -5.69 -7.59 -7.44
C ASP A 105 -5.51 -7.71 -5.92
N ASP A 106 -4.51 -8.47 -5.47
CA ASP A 106 -4.34 -8.75 -4.03
C ASP A 106 -3.92 -7.53 -3.20
N TRP A 107 -3.37 -6.49 -3.84
CA TRP A 107 -3.00 -5.23 -3.19
C TRP A 107 -4.23 -4.41 -2.77
N THR A 108 -5.40 -4.61 -3.39
CA THR A 108 -6.63 -3.85 -3.08
C THR A 108 -7.32 -4.33 -1.81
N LYS A 109 -6.98 -5.55 -1.36
CA LYS A 109 -7.47 -6.18 -0.12
C LYS A 109 -6.61 -5.86 1.09
N ARG A 110 -5.48 -5.17 0.87
CA ARG A 110 -4.53 -4.81 1.93
C ARG A 110 -4.61 -3.31 2.17
N PRO A 111 -4.54 -2.86 3.44
CA PRO A 111 -4.40 -1.44 3.73
C PRO A 111 -3.21 -0.81 3.00
N ILE A 112 -3.38 0.41 2.49
CA ILE A 112 -2.36 1.12 1.71
C ILE A 112 -1.05 1.26 2.50
N THR A 113 -1.14 1.45 3.82
CA THR A 113 0.02 1.53 4.72
C THR A 113 0.88 0.27 4.67
N LEU A 114 0.26 -0.91 4.64
CA LEU A 114 0.97 -2.19 4.55
C LEU A 114 1.51 -2.45 3.13
N THR A 115 0.77 -2.07 2.10
CA THR A 115 1.24 -2.18 0.70
C THR A 115 2.46 -1.28 0.45
N LEU A 116 2.45 -0.05 0.95
CA LEU A 116 3.57 0.88 0.82
C LEU A 116 4.81 0.42 1.60
N ALA A 117 4.61 -0.08 2.83
CA ALA A 117 5.69 -0.65 3.64
C ALA A 117 6.34 -1.86 2.96
N GLY A 118 5.53 -2.76 2.39
CA GLY A 118 6.04 -3.93 1.65
C GLY A 118 6.84 -3.57 0.40
N ILE A 119 6.48 -2.48 -0.28
CA ILE A 119 7.24 -1.96 -1.44
C ILE A 119 8.59 -1.39 -0.98
N GLN A 120 8.62 -0.66 0.14
CA GLN A 120 9.88 -0.11 0.68
C GLN A 120 10.85 -1.22 1.07
N THR A 121 10.38 -2.23 1.81
CA THR A 121 11.22 -3.38 2.20
C THR A 121 11.69 -4.18 0.98
N GLY A 122 10.82 -4.40 -0.01
CA GLY A 122 11.20 -5.09 -1.25
C GLY A 122 12.26 -4.34 -2.06
N VAL A 123 12.21 -3.00 -2.09
CA VAL A 123 13.23 -2.18 -2.78
C VAL A 123 14.56 -2.20 -2.03
N GLU A 124 14.54 -2.22 -0.69
CA GLU A 124 15.76 -2.36 0.13
C GLU A 124 16.42 -3.72 -0.06
N ASP A 125 15.65 -4.82 -0.06
CA ASP A 125 16.16 -6.17 -0.30
C ASP A 125 16.79 -6.31 -1.69
N LEU A 126 16.16 -5.74 -2.72
CA LEU A 126 16.70 -5.73 -4.09
C LEU A 126 18.00 -4.93 -4.18
N ARG A 127 18.08 -3.79 -3.50
CA ARG A 127 19.31 -2.97 -3.43
C ARG A 127 20.44 -3.69 -2.69
N ALA A 128 20.13 -4.31 -1.55
CA ALA A 128 21.10 -5.11 -0.78
C ALA A 128 21.62 -6.30 -1.61
N GLY A 129 20.76 -6.97 -2.36
CA GLY A 129 21.13 -8.05 -3.27
C GLY A 129 22.02 -7.60 -4.43
N SER A 130 21.75 -6.43 -5.03
CA SER A 130 22.61 -5.84 -6.08
C SER A 130 23.99 -5.48 -5.52
N GLN A 131 24.02 -4.76 -4.39
CA GLN A 131 25.27 -4.31 -3.79
C GLN A 131 26.16 -5.49 -3.36
N LYS A 132 25.57 -6.57 -2.84
CA LYS A 132 26.29 -7.81 -2.53
C LYS A 132 26.92 -8.45 -3.78
N ARG A 133 26.20 -8.44 -4.92
CA ARG A 133 26.71 -8.98 -6.19
C ARG A 133 27.86 -8.16 -6.75
N ASP A 134 27.78 -6.84 -6.64
CA ASP A 134 28.83 -5.93 -7.10
C ASP A 134 30.11 -6.10 -6.26
N LEU A 135 29.99 -6.17 -4.92
CA LEU A 135 31.12 -6.44 -4.03
C LEU A 135 31.80 -7.79 -4.29
N LEU A 136 31.02 -8.84 -4.60
CA LEU A 136 31.58 -10.15 -4.94
C LEU A 136 32.34 -10.11 -6.28
N ARG A 137 31.87 -9.30 -7.24
CA ARG A 137 32.55 -9.12 -8.53
C ARG A 137 33.85 -8.34 -8.36
N GLU A 138 33.85 -7.29 -7.55
CA GLU A 138 35.06 -6.53 -7.20
C GLU A 138 36.06 -7.38 -6.45
N ALA A 139 35.62 -8.20 -5.49
CA ALA A 139 36.48 -9.12 -4.76
C ALA A 139 37.14 -10.16 -5.69
N ALA A 140 36.39 -10.69 -6.66
CA ALA A 140 36.93 -11.60 -7.67
C ALA A 140 37.99 -10.92 -8.54
N ALA A 141 37.72 -9.70 -9.02
CA ALA A 141 38.68 -8.93 -9.83
C ALA A 141 39.98 -8.61 -9.06
N LEU A 142 39.91 -8.38 -7.76
CA LEU A 142 41.09 -8.18 -6.91
C LEU A 142 41.91 -9.45 -6.73
N ILE A 143 41.26 -10.62 -6.66
CA ILE A 143 41.94 -11.91 -6.61
C ILE A 143 42.69 -12.15 -7.93
N ASP A 144 42.04 -11.94 -9.06
CA ASP A 144 42.64 -12.09 -10.38
C ASP A 144 43.83 -11.14 -10.57
N LEU A 145 43.69 -9.88 -10.15
CA LEU A 145 44.76 -8.88 -10.19
C LEU A 145 45.96 -9.28 -9.33
N ARG A 146 45.70 -9.82 -8.12
CA ARG A 146 46.75 -10.33 -7.24
C ARG A 146 47.52 -11.47 -7.90
N GLU A 147 46.83 -12.40 -8.55
CA GLU A 147 47.47 -13.52 -9.24
C GLU A 147 48.31 -13.06 -10.44
N ALA A 148 47.83 -12.09 -11.20
CA ALA A 148 48.59 -11.49 -12.30
C ALA A 148 49.87 -10.77 -11.82
N LEU A 149 49.80 -10.07 -10.68
CA LEU A 149 50.96 -9.39 -10.07
C LEU A 149 52.03 -10.39 -9.63
N VAL A 150 51.65 -11.48 -8.97
CA VAL A 150 52.58 -12.55 -8.56
C VAL A 150 53.28 -13.13 -9.77
N ALA A 151 52.53 -13.42 -10.85
CA ALA A 151 53.12 -13.95 -12.09
C ALA A 151 54.06 -12.97 -12.82
N GLU A 152 53.89 -11.66 -12.63
CA GLU A 152 54.81 -10.64 -13.15
C GLU A 152 56.07 -10.53 -12.28
N GLU A 153 55.92 -10.59 -10.95
CA GLU A 153 57.07 -10.61 -10.02
C GLU A 153 57.99 -11.80 -10.27
N ASP A 154 57.41 -12.99 -10.51
CA ASP A 154 58.18 -14.20 -10.83
C ASP A 154 58.95 -14.04 -12.15
N ARG A 155 58.31 -13.50 -13.21
CA ARG A 155 58.97 -13.24 -14.50
C ARG A 155 60.10 -12.22 -14.39
N ILE A 156 59.91 -11.15 -13.61
CA ILE A 156 60.95 -10.16 -13.35
C ILE A 156 62.11 -10.80 -12.58
N ASN A 157 61.83 -11.63 -11.58
CA ASN A 157 62.86 -12.32 -10.82
C ASN A 157 63.67 -13.30 -11.68
N GLU A 158 63.01 -14.09 -12.52
CA GLU A 158 63.69 -14.99 -13.48
C GLU A 158 64.61 -14.22 -14.44
N SER A 159 64.11 -13.10 -14.98
CA SER A 159 64.87 -12.23 -15.89
C SER A 159 66.10 -11.63 -15.20
N ARG A 160 65.96 -11.17 -13.96
CA ARG A 160 67.08 -10.65 -13.14
C ARG A 160 68.12 -11.73 -12.87
N LEU A 161 67.68 -12.95 -12.58
CA LEU A 161 68.56 -14.08 -12.26
C LEU A 161 69.32 -14.58 -13.50
N ALA A 162 68.67 -14.57 -14.67
CA ALA A 162 69.31 -14.85 -15.95
C ALA A 162 70.38 -13.81 -16.31
N LEU A 163 70.10 -12.51 -16.10
CA LEU A 163 71.06 -11.43 -16.33
C LEU A 163 72.27 -11.56 -15.39
N ALA A 164 72.05 -11.85 -14.11
CA ALA A 164 73.12 -12.06 -13.14
C ALA A 164 74.04 -13.24 -13.54
N ARG A 165 73.47 -14.32 -14.08
CA ARG A 165 74.25 -15.45 -14.62
C ARG A 165 75.11 -15.03 -15.82
N GLN A 166 74.58 -14.20 -16.73
CA GLN A 166 75.35 -13.70 -17.89
C GLN A 166 76.54 -12.81 -17.47
N TYR A 167 76.40 -12.00 -16.43
CA TYR A 167 77.51 -11.19 -15.90
C TYR A 167 78.60 -12.01 -15.19
N LEU A 168 78.25 -13.13 -14.56
CA LEU A 168 79.21 -14.05 -13.93
C LEU A 168 80.01 -14.88 -14.94
N ASP A 169 79.47 -15.10 -16.14
CA ASP A 169 80.07 -15.95 -17.19
C ASP A 169 80.89 -15.15 -18.23
N GLN A 170 80.94 -13.81 -18.14
CA GLN A 170 81.87 -13.00 -18.94
C GLN A 170 83.29 -13.10 -18.36
N PRO A 171 84.28 -13.65 -19.08
CA PRO A 171 85.67 -13.60 -18.64
C PRO A 171 86.13 -12.14 -18.69
N SER A 172 86.76 -11.69 -17.61
CA SER A 172 87.35 -10.36 -17.50
C SER A 172 88.45 -10.19 -18.55
N ASP A 173 88.09 -9.70 -19.73
CA ASP A 173 89.05 -9.23 -20.71
C ASP A 173 88.65 -7.84 -21.18
N ARG A 174 89.38 -6.85 -20.66
CA ARG A 174 90.07 -5.84 -21.46
C ARG A 174 90.88 -4.93 -20.56
N THR A 175 92.10 -5.40 -20.34
CA THR A 175 93.29 -4.61 -20.05
C THR A 175 93.42 -3.44 -21.04
N SER A 176 93.66 -2.24 -20.49
CA SER A 176 94.49 -1.14 -21.02
C SER A 176 94.37 -0.72 -22.48
N GLU A 177 93.95 0.53 -22.72
CA GLU A 177 94.74 1.57 -23.43
C GLU A 177 93.95 2.90 -23.56
N GLU A 178 94.31 3.90 -22.74
CA GLU A 178 94.45 5.31 -23.14
C GLU A 178 95.76 5.45 -23.96
N PRO A 179 96.12 6.60 -24.58
CA PRO A 179 95.35 7.73 -25.13
C PRO A 179 95.87 8.19 -26.52
N SER A 180 95.15 9.11 -27.19
CA SER A 180 95.64 10.38 -27.82
C SER A 180 94.63 10.93 -28.82
#